data_AF-A0A5M9QK09-F1
#
_entry.id   AF-A0A5M9QK09-F1
#
_cell.length_a   1.000
_cell.length_b   1.000
_cell.length_c   1.000
_cell.angle_alpha   90.00
_cell.angle_beta   90.00
_cell.angle_gamma   90.00
#
_symmetry.space_group_name_H-M   'P 1'
#
loop_
_entity.id
_entity.type
_entity.pdbx_description
1 polymer ?
#
loop_
_entity_poly.entity_id
_entity_poly.type
_entity_poly.pdbx_seq_one_letter_code
_entity_poly.pdbx_strand_id
1 'polypeptide(L)'
;MPKSGGGGECYAIALSECGFTQKEEFFATFAKRAPAICLVRDPIGVIKSILNLSGRGGEGVFTLDTPYEQITQVGFGDFTKAPIFWGEASPHLASIATIVEDSSGHIFIQNSLQESLQKVITQTHYIDMQQITSQNAYATLLDLSRKLDFNPPEKDSVIWTTKMFGEINGVLPFSLRIPLSGEASGQVLEVSITLEQYAMWQRGITYLLQDFIKQTPFTNIAITIPSDKAGLLSQALLQRLESFMQGFIEALQRRVEYINAHKITEVQVLDFLREHKDVAKKLEAKLDRELAHIMRSRADIVNGWGYYQQFKELCLL
;
A
#
# COMPACT_ATOMS: atom_id res chain seq x y z
N MET A 1 31.32 22.36 -11.23
CA MET A 1 31.08 23.10 -9.97
C MET A 1 29.66 22.82 -9.53
N PRO A 2 29.42 22.17 -8.39
CA PRO A 2 28.08 22.02 -7.86
C PRO A 2 27.59 23.40 -7.40
N LYS A 3 26.38 23.78 -7.77
CA LYS A 3 25.71 24.93 -7.17
C LYS A 3 25.52 24.62 -5.69
N SER A 4 26.30 25.26 -4.83
CA SER A 4 25.95 25.50 -3.44
C SER A 4 24.76 26.46 -3.42
N GLY A 5 23.55 25.93 -3.58
CA GLY A 5 22.30 26.63 -3.34
C GLY A 5 21.72 26.12 -2.04
N GLY A 6 21.50 27.01 -1.07
CA GLY A 6 20.78 26.70 0.15
C GLY A 6 19.36 26.24 -0.17
N GLY A 7 19.20 24.94 -0.44
CA GLY A 7 17.91 24.29 -0.51
C GLY A 7 17.36 24.24 0.90
N GLY A 8 16.46 25.15 1.25
CA GLY A 8 15.62 24.96 2.42
C GLY A 8 14.95 23.59 2.31
N GLU A 9 14.87 22.87 3.43
CA GLU A 9 14.23 21.56 3.44
C GLU A 9 12.78 21.69 2.92
N CYS A 10 12.49 20.99 1.82
CA CYS A 10 11.14 20.91 1.28
C CYS A 10 10.40 19.81 2.03
N TYR A 11 9.44 20.21 2.86
CA TYR A 11 8.57 19.30 3.58
C TYR A 11 7.29 19.04 2.78
N ALA A 12 6.84 17.79 2.78
CA ALA A 12 5.54 17.37 2.29
C ALA A 12 4.70 16.84 3.45
N ILE A 13 3.41 17.18 3.44
CA ILE A 13 2.41 16.63 4.36
C ILE A 13 1.55 15.66 3.55
N ALA A 14 1.59 14.37 3.91
CA ALA A 14 0.73 13.36 3.30
C ALA A 14 -0.61 13.32 4.04
N LEU A 15 -1.71 13.43 3.30
CA LEU A 15 -3.07 13.33 3.83
C LEU A 15 -3.77 12.15 3.15
N SER A 16 -4.05 11.10 3.91
CA SER A 16 -4.76 9.89 3.44
C SER A 16 -6.20 9.79 3.93
N GLU A 17 -6.63 10.72 4.79
CA GLU A 17 -7.96 10.75 5.40
C GLU A 17 -8.39 12.17 5.75
N CYS A 18 -9.70 12.36 5.91
CA CYS A 18 -10.29 13.64 6.28
C CYS A 18 -11.48 13.54 7.25
N GLY A 19 -11.57 12.44 8.01
CA GLY A 19 -12.63 12.22 9.01
C GLY A 19 -12.13 12.10 10.45
N PHE A 20 -11.07 12.82 10.79
CA PHE A 20 -10.53 12.88 12.15
C PHE A 20 -11.08 14.08 12.95
N THR A 21 -11.06 13.95 14.28
CA THR A 21 -11.48 15.02 15.20
C THR A 21 -10.56 16.23 15.09
N GLN A 22 -11.10 17.45 15.23
CA GLN A 22 -10.37 18.71 15.12
C GLN A 22 -9.74 18.97 13.73
N LYS A 23 -10.36 18.43 12.67
CA LYS A 23 -9.89 18.59 11.29
C LYS A 23 -9.78 20.04 10.86
N GLU A 24 -10.76 20.86 11.19
CA GLU A 24 -10.79 22.27 10.77
C GLU A 24 -9.69 23.06 11.48
N GLU A 25 -9.49 22.83 12.77
CA GLU A 25 -8.42 23.41 13.57
C GLU A 25 -7.05 22.98 13.07
N PHE A 26 -6.89 21.69 12.75
CA PHE A 26 -5.66 21.16 12.17
C PHE A 26 -5.35 21.80 10.81
N PHE A 27 -6.31 21.86 9.89
CA PHE A 27 -6.09 22.50 8.60
C PHE A 27 -5.90 24.02 8.72
N ALA A 28 -6.47 24.67 9.74
CA ALA A 28 -6.23 26.08 10.01
C ALA A 28 -4.77 26.37 10.45
N THR A 29 -4.01 25.37 10.91
CA THR A 29 -2.58 25.56 11.22
C THR A 29 -1.70 25.68 9.97
N PHE A 30 -2.24 25.38 8.78
CA PHE A 30 -1.48 25.46 7.53
C PHE A 30 -1.35 26.92 7.08
N ALA A 31 -0.36 27.62 7.63
CA ALA A 31 -0.12 29.03 7.34
C ALA A 31 0.44 29.28 5.93
N LYS A 32 1.16 28.32 5.36
CA LYS A 32 1.82 28.46 4.05
C LYS A 32 0.96 27.85 2.94
N ARG A 33 0.65 28.66 1.93
CA ARG A 33 0.02 28.17 0.71
C ARG A 33 1.00 27.32 -0.10
N ALA A 34 0.55 26.18 -0.62
CA ALA A 34 1.41 25.22 -1.31
C ALA A 34 0.67 24.52 -2.46
N PRO A 35 1.39 24.04 -3.49
CA PRO A 35 0.82 23.14 -4.47
C PRO A 35 0.48 21.79 -3.82
N ALA A 36 -0.56 21.13 -4.32
CA ALA A 36 -0.96 19.80 -3.90
C ALA A 36 -0.68 18.78 -5.01
N ILE A 37 -0.25 17.59 -4.62
CA ILE A 37 -0.25 16.41 -5.48
C ILE A 37 -1.45 15.55 -5.07
N CYS A 38 -2.30 15.20 -6.03
CA CYS A 38 -3.46 14.36 -5.79
C CYS A 38 -3.36 13.09 -6.63
N LEU A 39 -3.06 11.97 -5.98
CA LEU A 39 -3.10 10.66 -6.60
C LEU A 39 -4.55 10.23 -6.77
N VAL A 40 -4.92 9.85 -7.99
CA VAL A 40 -6.27 9.48 -8.37
C VAL A 40 -6.28 8.15 -9.11
N ARG A 41 -7.43 7.50 -9.09
CA ARG A 41 -7.62 6.18 -9.66
C ARG A 41 -9.07 5.99 -10.03
N ASP A 42 -9.31 5.15 -11.02
CA ASP A 42 -10.64 4.63 -11.35
C ASP A 42 -11.38 4.16 -10.06
N PRO A 43 -12.54 4.74 -9.72
CA PRO A 43 -13.26 4.45 -8.49
C PRO A 43 -13.72 2.99 -8.35
N ILE A 44 -14.01 2.29 -9.45
CA ILE A 44 -14.31 0.86 -9.41
C ILE A 44 -13.05 0.07 -9.02
N GLY A 45 -11.89 0.51 -9.56
CA GLY A 45 -10.58 -0.01 -9.17
C GLY A 45 -10.25 0.22 -7.69
N VAL A 46 -10.70 1.34 -7.11
CA VAL A 46 -10.58 1.62 -5.66
C VAL A 46 -11.37 0.59 -4.85
N ILE A 47 -12.68 0.43 -5.14
CA ILE A 47 -13.55 -0.54 -4.44
C ILE A 47 -12.96 -1.96 -4.54
N LYS A 48 -12.61 -2.39 -5.75
CA LYS A 48 -11.96 -3.68 -5.99
C LYS A 48 -10.73 -3.87 -5.10
N SER A 49 -9.91 -2.84 -4.94
CA SER A 49 -8.67 -2.96 -4.16
C SER A 49 -8.94 -3.11 -2.68
N ILE A 50 -9.94 -2.40 -2.15
CA ILE A 50 -10.38 -2.52 -0.76
C ILE A 50 -10.91 -3.93 -0.47
N LEU A 51 -11.75 -4.47 -1.37
CA LEU A 51 -12.30 -5.82 -1.24
C LEU A 51 -11.24 -6.93 -1.23
N ASN A 52 -10.09 -6.68 -1.86
CA ASN A 52 -8.98 -7.63 -1.91
C ASN A 52 -7.92 -7.40 -0.82
N LEU A 53 -8.15 -6.47 0.11
CA LEU A 53 -7.24 -6.29 1.24
C LEU A 53 -7.20 -7.57 2.07
N SER A 54 -5.99 -8.02 2.33
CA SER A 54 -5.70 -9.13 3.24
C SER A 54 -4.67 -8.69 4.25
N GLY A 55 -4.73 -9.28 5.43
CA GLY A 55 -3.86 -8.94 6.54
C GLY A 55 -3.83 -10.03 7.60
N ARG A 56 -2.89 -9.88 8.51
CA ARG A 56 -2.77 -10.73 9.70
C ARG A 56 -3.39 -10.02 10.89
N GLY A 57 -4.13 -10.76 11.72
CA GLY A 57 -4.38 -10.36 13.11
C GLY A 57 -3.18 -10.71 14.01
N GLY A 58 -2.64 -9.74 14.75
CA GLY A 58 -1.57 -9.95 15.74
C GLY A 58 -0.16 -9.50 15.29
N GLU A 59 0.83 -9.69 16.17
CA GLU A 59 2.16 -9.04 16.10
C GLU A 59 3.10 -9.59 15.00
N GLY A 60 2.76 -10.68 14.31
CA GLY A 60 3.61 -11.24 13.25
C GLY A 60 4.96 -11.75 13.77
N VAL A 61 4.98 -12.42 14.92
CA VAL A 61 6.19 -12.96 15.55
C VAL A 61 6.15 -14.49 15.54
N PHE A 62 7.16 -15.12 14.95
CA PHE A 62 7.24 -16.56 14.73
C PHE A 62 8.59 -17.13 15.16
N THR A 63 8.74 -18.45 15.06
CA THR A 63 10.00 -19.17 15.29
C THR A 63 10.35 -19.98 14.05
N LEU A 64 11.57 -20.53 13.99
CA LEU A 64 11.96 -21.43 12.89
C LEU A 64 11.14 -22.74 12.85
N ASP A 65 10.47 -23.08 13.94
CA ASP A 65 9.62 -24.28 14.05
C ASP A 65 8.14 -23.98 13.75
N THR A 66 7.79 -22.72 13.50
CA THR A 66 6.43 -22.34 13.14
C THR A 66 6.07 -22.89 11.76
N PRO A 67 4.94 -23.60 11.61
CA PRO A 67 4.48 -24.08 10.31
C PRO A 67 4.32 -22.94 9.31
N TYR A 68 4.83 -23.11 8.08
CA TYR A 68 4.81 -22.06 7.06
C TYR A 68 3.41 -21.58 6.73
N GLU A 69 2.42 -22.46 6.73
CA GLU A 69 1.02 -22.15 6.49
C GLU A 69 0.46 -21.18 7.55
N GLN A 70 0.90 -21.28 8.81
CA GLN A 70 0.51 -20.33 9.85
C GLN A 70 1.06 -18.93 9.57
N ILE A 71 2.23 -18.85 8.93
CA ILE A 71 2.85 -17.59 8.54
C ILE A 71 2.15 -17.03 7.29
N THR A 72 1.91 -17.83 6.26
CA THR A 72 1.39 -17.35 4.98
C THR A 72 -0.14 -17.18 4.94
N GLN A 73 -0.89 -17.84 5.83
CA GLN A 73 -2.35 -17.76 5.87
C GLN A 73 -2.82 -16.47 6.55
N VAL A 74 -3.05 -15.45 5.72
CA VAL A 74 -3.58 -14.14 6.11
C VAL A 74 -5.05 -14.04 5.71
N GLY A 75 -5.89 -13.44 6.54
CA GLY A 75 -7.32 -13.33 6.29
C GLY A 75 -7.65 -12.15 5.37
N PHE A 76 -8.70 -12.29 4.56
CA PHE A 76 -9.32 -11.15 3.88
C PHE A 76 -10.21 -10.37 4.86
N GLY A 77 -10.40 -9.08 4.59
CA GLY A 77 -11.23 -8.20 5.41
C GLY A 77 -12.72 -8.32 5.09
N ASP A 78 -13.55 -8.55 6.12
CA ASP A 78 -15.00 -8.38 6.06
C ASP A 78 -15.37 -7.01 6.66
N PHE A 79 -15.73 -6.09 5.77
CA PHE A 79 -16.09 -4.71 6.10
C PHE A 79 -17.56 -4.58 6.54
N THR A 80 -18.35 -5.65 6.46
CA THR A 80 -19.72 -5.65 7.00
C THR A 80 -19.74 -5.71 8.53
N LYS A 81 -18.58 -5.97 9.17
CA LYS A 81 -18.39 -5.99 10.62
C LYS A 81 -17.78 -4.68 11.11
N ALA A 82 -18.19 -4.28 12.32
CA ALA A 82 -17.60 -3.16 13.06
C ALA A 82 -17.17 -3.66 14.44
N PRO A 83 -15.85 -3.78 14.74
CA PRO A 83 -14.71 -3.48 13.87
C PRO A 83 -14.57 -4.47 12.69
N ILE A 84 -13.78 -4.09 11.66
CA ILE A 84 -13.49 -4.93 10.49
C ILE A 84 -12.95 -6.28 10.96
N PHE A 85 -13.54 -7.37 10.45
CA PHE A 85 -13.06 -8.72 10.74
C PHE A 85 -11.97 -9.13 9.75
N TRP A 86 -10.81 -9.55 10.26
CA TRP A 86 -9.67 -10.01 9.45
C TRP A 86 -9.48 -11.51 9.66
N GLY A 87 -10.00 -12.31 8.74
CA GLY A 87 -10.03 -13.76 8.88
C GLY A 87 -10.75 -14.52 7.78
N GLU A 88 -11.38 -13.83 6.84
CA GLU A 88 -12.09 -14.48 5.74
C GLU A 88 -11.12 -15.29 4.87
N ALA A 89 -11.56 -16.49 4.47
CA ALA A 89 -10.74 -17.38 3.64
C ALA A 89 -10.52 -16.82 2.24
N SER A 90 -11.52 -16.11 1.71
CA SER A 90 -11.54 -15.51 0.37
C SER A 90 -12.19 -14.12 0.41
N PRO A 91 -11.82 -13.20 -0.50
CA PRO A 91 -12.50 -11.92 -0.61
C PRO A 91 -13.95 -12.14 -1.09
N HIS A 92 -14.87 -11.30 -0.65
CA HIS A 92 -16.29 -11.40 -1.01
C HIS A 92 -16.92 -10.05 -1.32
N LEU A 93 -18.00 -10.06 -2.12
CA LEU A 93 -18.65 -8.84 -2.62
C LEU A 93 -19.59 -8.17 -1.59
N ALA A 94 -19.97 -8.87 -0.50
CA ALA A 94 -20.92 -8.35 0.49
C ALA A 94 -20.49 -7.02 1.13
N SER A 95 -19.18 -6.75 1.17
CA SER A 95 -18.60 -5.50 1.69
C SER A 95 -18.82 -4.28 0.78
N ILE A 96 -19.28 -4.44 -0.47
CA ILE A 96 -19.45 -3.31 -1.41
C ILE A 96 -20.42 -2.27 -0.87
N ALA A 97 -21.58 -2.68 -0.36
CA ALA A 97 -22.58 -1.74 0.17
C ALA A 97 -21.99 -0.91 1.32
N THR A 98 -21.28 -1.55 2.25
CA THR A 98 -20.62 -0.85 3.37
C THR A 98 -19.52 0.10 2.90
N ILE A 99 -18.73 -0.27 1.89
CA ILE A 99 -17.70 0.59 1.30
C ILE A 99 -18.32 1.83 0.62
N VAL A 100 -19.44 1.65 -0.09
CA VAL A 100 -20.16 2.75 -0.77
C VAL A 100 -20.77 3.71 0.25
N GLU A 101 -21.33 3.16 1.33
CA GLU A 101 -21.96 3.92 2.41
C GLU A 101 -20.96 4.53 3.40
N ASP A 102 -19.66 4.24 3.24
CA ASP A 102 -18.62 4.79 4.09
C ASP A 102 -18.67 6.33 4.10
N SER A 103 -18.78 6.86 5.31
CA SER A 103 -18.77 8.29 5.61
C SER A 103 -17.68 8.66 6.62
N SER A 104 -16.79 7.71 6.93
CA SER A 104 -15.66 7.91 7.85
C SER A 104 -14.61 8.88 7.34
N GLY A 105 -14.67 9.27 6.06
CA GLY A 105 -13.65 10.15 5.48
C GLY A 105 -12.33 9.43 5.21
N HIS A 106 -12.38 8.11 4.98
CA HIS A 106 -11.23 7.31 4.54
C HIS A 106 -11.36 6.88 3.06
N ILE A 107 -12.59 6.79 2.52
CA ILE A 107 -12.84 6.31 1.14
C ILE A 107 -13.51 7.42 0.31
N PHE A 108 -12.91 7.70 -0.85
CA PHE A 108 -13.27 8.80 -1.76
C PHE A 108 -13.36 10.15 -1.04
N ILE A 109 -12.23 10.84 -0.95
CA ILE A 109 -12.10 12.10 -0.18
C ILE A 109 -11.48 13.24 -0.98
N GLN A 110 -11.37 13.08 -2.29
CA GLN A 110 -10.58 13.95 -3.14
C GLN A 110 -11.15 15.36 -3.16
N ASN A 111 -12.43 15.52 -3.51
CA ASN A 111 -13.06 16.84 -3.51
C ASN A 111 -13.26 17.37 -2.10
N SER A 112 -13.57 16.49 -1.13
CA SER A 112 -13.66 16.86 0.28
C SER A 112 -12.38 17.50 0.83
N LEU A 113 -11.20 16.96 0.47
CA LEU A 113 -9.91 17.56 0.81
C LEU A 113 -9.65 18.86 0.06
N GLN A 114 -10.00 18.94 -1.24
CA GLN A 114 -9.87 20.18 -2.02
C GLN A 114 -10.68 21.33 -1.40
N GLU A 115 -11.92 21.07 -0.99
CA GLU A 115 -12.80 22.05 -0.33
C GLU A 115 -12.23 22.48 1.02
N SER A 116 -11.80 21.52 1.83
CA SER A 116 -11.25 21.77 3.17
C SER A 116 -9.96 22.60 3.12
N LEU A 117 -9.15 22.41 2.07
CA LEU A 117 -7.84 23.04 1.91
C LEU A 117 -7.81 24.14 0.85
N GLN A 118 -8.96 24.59 0.33
CA GLN A 118 -9.04 25.54 -0.78
C GLN A 118 -8.30 26.86 -0.55
N LYS A 119 -8.14 27.28 0.71
CA LYS A 119 -7.39 28.49 1.09
C LYS A 119 -5.88 28.28 1.07
N VAL A 120 -5.44 27.05 1.27
CA VAL A 120 -4.03 26.64 1.36
C VAL A 120 -3.50 26.20 0.00
N ILE A 121 -4.28 25.44 -0.76
CA ILE A 121 -3.85 24.90 -2.05
C ILE A 121 -3.73 26.03 -3.09
N THR A 122 -2.57 26.13 -3.74
CA THR A 122 -2.35 27.09 -4.85
C THR A 122 -2.68 26.47 -6.20
N GLN A 123 -2.39 25.19 -6.37
CA GLN A 123 -2.58 24.41 -7.58
C GLN A 123 -2.66 22.93 -7.21
N THR A 124 -3.49 22.16 -7.91
CA THR A 124 -3.57 20.70 -7.74
C THR A 124 -2.98 20.01 -8.98
N HIS A 125 -1.97 19.16 -8.75
CA HIS A 125 -1.38 18.28 -9.74
C HIS A 125 -1.97 16.88 -9.59
N TYR A 126 -2.90 16.54 -10.49
CA TYR A 126 -3.47 15.21 -10.54
C TYR A 126 -2.54 14.22 -11.22
N ILE A 127 -2.33 13.09 -10.54
CA ILE A 127 -1.56 11.95 -11.02
C ILE A 127 -2.49 10.75 -11.06
N ASP A 128 -2.68 10.18 -12.24
CA ASP A 128 -3.39 8.90 -12.35
C ASP A 128 -2.50 7.75 -11.86
N MET A 129 -3.07 6.74 -11.23
CA MET A 129 -2.34 5.56 -10.75
C MET A 129 -1.51 4.89 -11.87
N GLN A 130 -1.95 4.93 -13.13
CA GLN A 130 -1.19 4.40 -14.27
C GLN A 130 0.12 5.16 -14.55
N GLN A 131 0.25 6.41 -14.08
CA GLN A 131 1.45 7.22 -14.23
C GLN A 131 2.53 6.87 -13.19
N ILE A 132 2.19 6.10 -12.16
CA ILE A 132 3.15 5.64 -11.13
C ILE A 132 3.32 4.12 -11.14
N THR A 133 3.04 3.47 -12.27
CA THR A 133 3.47 2.09 -12.52
C THR A 133 4.98 2.01 -12.62
N SER A 134 5.53 0.80 -12.55
CA SER A 134 6.98 0.59 -12.58
C SER A 134 7.68 1.13 -13.83
N GLN A 135 6.95 1.25 -14.94
CA GLN A 135 7.46 1.81 -16.20
C GLN A 135 7.46 3.35 -16.21
N ASN A 136 6.57 3.98 -15.46
CA ASN A 136 6.27 5.41 -15.56
C ASN A 136 6.69 6.22 -14.32
N ALA A 137 6.81 5.60 -13.15
CA ALA A 137 6.96 6.27 -11.86
C ALA A 137 8.16 7.23 -11.80
N TYR A 138 9.34 6.81 -12.28
CA TYR A 138 10.53 7.67 -12.31
C TYR A 138 10.31 8.91 -13.18
N ALA A 139 9.78 8.74 -14.39
CA ALA A 139 9.54 9.85 -15.31
C ALA A 139 8.51 10.84 -14.74
N THR A 140 7.46 10.32 -14.10
CA THR A 140 6.43 11.11 -13.41
C THR A 140 7.01 11.90 -12.25
N LEU A 141 7.78 11.28 -11.34
CA LEU A 141 8.41 11.99 -10.23
C LEU A 141 9.48 12.99 -10.70
N LEU A 142 10.20 12.68 -11.77
CA LEU A 142 11.17 13.60 -12.37
C LEU A 142 10.48 14.84 -12.96
N ASP A 143 9.34 14.68 -13.63
CA ASP A 143 8.52 15.80 -14.10
C ASP A 143 7.98 16.64 -12.94
N LEU A 144 7.47 16.01 -11.88
CA LEU A 144 7.00 16.69 -10.67
C LEU A 144 8.13 17.47 -9.98
N SER A 145 9.35 16.91 -9.92
CA SER A 145 10.50 17.59 -9.31
C SER A 145 10.79 18.93 -9.96
N ARG A 146 10.59 19.03 -11.28
CA ARG A 146 10.75 20.28 -12.04
C ARG A 146 9.58 21.23 -11.83
N LYS A 147 8.35 20.71 -11.76
CA LYS A 147 7.14 21.51 -11.57
C LYS A 147 7.04 22.10 -10.17
N LEU A 148 7.55 21.39 -9.17
CA LEU A 148 7.39 21.70 -7.75
C LEU A 148 8.71 22.11 -7.07
N ASP A 149 9.81 22.18 -7.84
CA ASP A 149 11.14 22.61 -7.40
C ASP A 149 11.67 21.83 -6.18
N PHE A 150 11.47 20.51 -6.17
CA PHE A 150 12.10 19.60 -5.19
C PHE A 150 13.23 18.79 -5.85
N ASN A 151 14.06 18.16 -5.02
CA ASN A 151 15.22 17.40 -5.49
C ASN A 151 14.79 16.30 -6.49
N PRO A 152 15.46 16.18 -7.65
CA PRO A 152 15.13 15.16 -8.62
C PRO A 152 15.27 13.75 -8.00
N PRO A 153 14.39 12.81 -8.36
CA PRO A 153 14.48 11.44 -7.89
C PRO A 153 15.80 10.77 -8.32
N GLU A 154 16.33 9.88 -7.48
CA GLU A 154 17.48 9.05 -7.84
C GLU A 154 17.08 8.01 -8.89
N LYS A 155 17.77 8.00 -10.03
CA LYS A 155 17.40 7.18 -11.19
C LYS A 155 17.48 5.67 -10.93
N ASP A 156 18.52 5.23 -10.23
CA ASP A 156 18.83 3.80 -10.09
C ASP A 156 18.24 3.18 -8.81
N SER A 157 17.26 3.86 -8.20
CA SER A 157 16.59 3.38 -7.00
C SER A 157 15.66 2.20 -7.27
N VAL A 158 15.71 1.19 -6.40
CA VAL A 158 14.83 0.00 -6.46
C VAL A 158 13.34 0.36 -6.32
N ILE A 159 13.02 1.51 -5.75
CA ILE A 159 11.63 1.95 -5.54
C ILE A 159 10.83 2.04 -6.85
N TRP A 160 11.49 2.31 -7.98
CA TRP A 160 10.82 2.42 -9.28
C TRP A 160 10.28 1.09 -9.80
N THR A 161 10.96 -0.01 -9.49
CA THR A 161 10.55 -1.35 -9.95
C THR A 161 9.77 -2.10 -8.89
N THR A 162 9.61 -1.51 -7.70
CA THR A 162 9.00 -2.17 -6.54
C THR A 162 7.49 -1.96 -6.49
N LYS A 163 6.76 -3.07 -6.29
CA LYS A 163 5.32 -3.02 -5.98
C LYS A 163 5.14 -2.79 -4.48
N MET A 164 4.78 -1.57 -4.09
CA MET A 164 4.56 -1.18 -2.69
C MET A 164 3.43 -1.96 -2.02
N PHE A 165 2.35 -2.22 -2.77
CA PHE A 165 1.15 -2.93 -2.31
C PHE A 165 0.83 -4.09 -3.25
N GLY A 166 1.30 -5.28 -2.87
CA GLY A 166 1.11 -6.52 -3.63
C GLY A 166 0.51 -7.66 -2.81
N GLU A 167 0.52 -8.84 -3.41
CA GLU A 167 -0.10 -10.08 -2.92
C GLU A 167 0.55 -10.57 -1.61
N ILE A 168 1.79 -10.14 -1.34
CA ILE A 168 2.57 -10.53 -0.16
C ILE A 168 2.46 -9.53 1.01
N ASN A 169 1.81 -8.37 0.80
CA ASN A 169 1.70 -7.34 1.84
C ASN A 169 0.86 -7.76 3.04
N GLY A 170 -0.08 -8.69 2.86
CA GLY A 170 -0.81 -9.23 4.00
C GLY A 170 0.06 -10.12 4.89
N VAL A 171 1.10 -10.74 4.31
CA VAL A 171 1.98 -11.73 4.96
C VAL A 171 3.17 -11.06 5.64
N LEU A 172 3.74 -10.04 5.00
CA LEU A 172 4.93 -9.30 5.44
C LEU A 172 4.56 -7.91 5.98
N PRO A 173 5.27 -7.38 6.99
CA PRO A 173 6.46 -7.95 7.62
C PRO A 173 6.13 -8.99 8.70
N PHE A 174 7.12 -9.81 9.07
CA PHE A 174 7.11 -10.61 10.30
C PHE A 174 8.54 -10.76 10.86
N SER A 175 8.64 -11.11 12.13
CA SER A 175 9.91 -11.40 12.80
C SER A 175 10.03 -12.88 13.17
N LEU A 176 11.22 -13.45 12.98
CA LEU A 176 11.60 -14.74 13.56
C LEU A 176 12.39 -14.50 14.85
N ARG A 177 11.89 -15.03 15.96
CA ARG A 177 12.60 -15.11 17.24
C ARG A 177 13.35 -16.43 17.30
N ILE A 178 14.67 -16.35 17.25
CA ILE A 178 15.54 -17.53 17.25
C ILE A 178 16.31 -17.58 18.58
N PRO A 179 16.00 -18.55 19.46
CA PRO A 179 16.81 -18.79 20.65
C PRO A 179 18.23 -19.16 20.26
N LEU A 180 19.22 -18.47 20.82
CA LEU A 180 20.63 -18.81 20.60
C LEU A 180 21.03 -19.92 21.58
N SER A 181 21.51 -21.05 21.06
CA SER A 181 21.92 -22.20 21.88
C SER A 181 23.23 -21.91 22.62
N GLY A 182 23.13 -21.87 23.95
CA GLY A 182 24.20 -21.68 24.93
C GLY A 182 23.56 -21.43 26.29
N GLU A 183 23.54 -22.46 27.14
CA GLU A 183 22.78 -22.49 28.39
C GLU A 183 23.10 -21.27 29.27
N ALA A 184 22.03 -20.61 29.76
CA ALA A 184 21.97 -19.47 30.70
C ALA A 184 21.81 -18.03 30.17
N SER A 185 22.00 -17.72 28.88
CA SER A 185 21.94 -16.30 28.45
C SER A 185 20.53 -15.73 28.23
N GLY A 186 19.54 -16.58 27.94
CA GLY A 186 18.19 -16.14 27.55
C GLY A 186 18.16 -15.27 26.28
N GLN A 187 19.25 -15.22 25.52
CA GLN A 187 19.36 -14.36 24.35
C GLN A 187 18.56 -14.91 23.17
N VAL A 188 17.79 -14.02 22.56
CA VAL A 188 16.99 -14.29 21.36
C VAL A 188 17.49 -13.36 20.27
N LEU A 189 17.86 -13.91 19.12
CA LEU A 189 18.08 -13.13 17.91
C LEU A 189 16.73 -12.91 17.25
N GLU A 190 16.38 -11.65 17.00
CA GLU A 190 15.23 -11.29 16.19
C GLU A 190 15.69 -11.01 14.76
N VAL A 191 15.16 -11.80 13.82
CA VAL A 191 15.39 -11.63 12.37
C VAL A 191 14.12 -11.08 11.76
N SER A 192 14.20 -9.90 11.14
CA SER A 192 13.08 -9.26 10.46
C SER A 192 13.01 -9.74 9.00
N ILE A 193 11.84 -10.21 8.58
CA ILE A 193 11.51 -10.53 7.19
C ILE A 193 10.52 -9.48 6.72
N THR A 194 10.96 -8.64 5.80
CA THR A 194 10.20 -7.50 5.29
C THR A 194 10.41 -7.35 3.79
N LEU A 195 9.90 -6.27 3.21
CA LEU A 195 10.18 -5.91 1.84
C LEU A 195 11.35 -4.91 1.77
N GLU A 196 12.16 -4.99 0.72
CA GLU A 196 13.37 -4.18 0.50
C GLU A 196 13.07 -2.68 0.60
N GLN A 197 11.93 -2.23 0.07
CA GLN A 197 11.50 -0.83 0.15
C GLN A 197 11.27 -0.32 1.56
N TYR A 198 11.05 -1.21 2.54
CA TYR A 198 10.90 -0.83 3.94
C TYR A 198 12.24 -0.93 4.66
N ALA A 199 13.03 -1.96 4.35
CA ALA A 199 14.37 -2.14 4.91
C ALA A 199 15.34 -1.01 4.52
N MET A 200 15.28 -0.50 3.28
CA MET A 200 16.23 0.51 2.78
C MET A 200 16.20 1.85 3.55
N TRP A 201 15.10 2.14 4.27
CA TRP A 201 14.99 3.34 5.11
C TRP A 201 15.47 3.11 6.55
N GLN A 202 15.74 1.87 6.93
CA GLN A 202 16.25 1.51 8.25
C GLN A 202 17.75 1.75 8.32
N ARG A 203 18.21 2.25 9.48
CA ARG A 203 19.63 2.46 9.77
C ARG A 203 20.13 1.39 10.74
N GLY A 204 21.41 1.04 10.65
CA GLY A 204 22.03 0.08 11.57
C GLY A 204 21.48 -1.33 11.44
N ILE A 205 21.16 -1.75 10.21
CA ILE A 205 20.72 -3.11 9.90
C ILE A 205 21.77 -3.84 9.05
N THR A 206 21.83 -5.15 9.20
CA THR A 206 22.64 -6.05 8.39
C THR A 206 21.71 -6.97 7.61
N TYR A 207 21.89 -7.01 6.30
CA TYR A 207 21.16 -7.88 5.38
C TYR A 207 21.72 -9.30 5.40
N LEU A 208 20.83 -10.29 5.37
CA LEU A 208 21.15 -11.72 5.36
C LEU A 208 20.56 -12.36 4.10
N LEU A 209 21.24 -13.38 3.57
CA LEU A 209 20.72 -14.26 2.51
C LEU A 209 20.21 -13.55 1.23
N GLN A 210 20.65 -12.32 0.94
CA GLN A 210 20.15 -11.59 -0.23
C GLN A 210 20.52 -12.24 -1.57
N ASP A 211 21.65 -12.94 -1.64
CA ASP A 211 22.02 -13.68 -2.84
C ASP A 211 21.11 -14.90 -3.07
N PHE A 212 20.60 -15.51 -2.00
CA PHE A 212 19.54 -16.52 -2.07
C PHE A 212 18.23 -15.90 -2.53
N ILE A 213 17.78 -14.80 -1.91
CA ILE A 213 16.50 -14.14 -2.26
C ILE A 213 16.45 -13.70 -3.73
N LYS A 214 17.56 -13.18 -4.27
CA LYS A 214 17.66 -12.78 -5.69
C LYS A 214 17.44 -13.94 -6.68
N GLN A 215 17.56 -15.18 -6.23
CA GLN A 215 17.31 -16.38 -7.04
C GLN A 215 15.86 -16.89 -6.92
N THR A 216 15.04 -16.25 -6.09
CA THR A 216 13.62 -16.60 -5.90
C THR A 216 12.69 -15.70 -6.74
N PRO A 217 11.41 -16.08 -6.93
CA PRO A 217 10.42 -15.20 -7.54
C PRO A 217 10.14 -13.90 -6.75
N PHE A 218 10.50 -13.86 -5.46
CA PHE A 218 10.24 -12.74 -4.56
C PHE A 218 11.52 -11.95 -4.26
N THR A 219 12.14 -11.42 -5.31
CA THR A 219 13.46 -10.76 -5.25
C THR A 219 13.52 -9.50 -4.38
N ASN A 220 12.37 -8.97 -3.98
CA ASN A 220 12.24 -7.77 -3.15
C ASN A 220 12.02 -8.08 -1.65
N ILE A 221 12.23 -9.32 -1.21
CA ILE A 221 12.24 -9.63 0.22
C ILE A 221 13.60 -9.21 0.82
N ALA A 222 13.54 -8.63 2.01
CA ALA A 222 14.72 -8.30 2.81
C ALA A 222 14.68 -9.09 4.11
N ILE A 223 15.78 -9.77 4.41
CA ILE A 223 16.00 -10.46 5.68
C ILE A 223 17.07 -9.68 6.44
N THR A 224 16.71 -9.12 7.58
CA THR A 224 17.56 -8.17 8.29
C THR A 224 17.67 -8.47 9.78
N ILE A 225 18.80 -8.08 10.37
CA ILE A 225 19.02 -8.03 11.82
C ILE A 225 19.62 -6.68 12.20
N PRO A 226 19.55 -6.24 13.46
CA PRO A 226 20.35 -5.12 13.93
C PRO A 226 21.85 -5.39 13.76
N SER A 227 22.61 -4.42 13.25
CA SER A 227 24.03 -4.60 12.95
C SER A 227 24.89 -4.92 14.17
N ASP A 228 24.51 -4.44 15.35
CA ASP A 228 25.20 -4.75 16.61
C ASP A 228 25.02 -6.23 17.03
N LYS A 229 24.09 -6.96 16.41
CA LYS A 229 23.85 -8.39 16.63
C LYS A 229 24.52 -9.28 15.58
N ALA A 230 25.22 -8.72 14.59
CA ALA A 230 25.85 -9.52 13.53
C ALA A 230 26.87 -10.55 14.07
N GLY A 231 27.55 -10.24 15.18
CA GLY A 231 28.46 -11.17 15.86
C GLY A 231 27.79 -12.41 16.48
N LEU A 232 26.46 -12.45 16.56
CA LEU A 232 25.69 -13.59 17.07
C LEU A 232 25.39 -14.64 15.99
N LEU A 233 25.70 -14.34 14.72
CA LEU A 233 25.45 -15.25 13.61
C LEU A 233 26.53 -16.34 13.55
N SER A 234 26.14 -17.58 13.81
CA SER A 234 26.96 -18.75 13.49
C SER A 234 26.64 -19.30 12.11
N GLN A 235 27.56 -20.04 11.50
CA GLN A 235 27.32 -20.72 10.22
C GLN A 235 26.13 -21.69 10.31
N ALA A 236 26.00 -22.41 11.43
CA ALA A 236 24.87 -23.33 11.66
C ALA A 236 23.53 -22.57 11.76
N LEU A 237 23.51 -21.40 12.37
CA LEU A 237 22.30 -20.57 12.43
C LEU A 237 21.91 -20.03 11.05
N LEU A 238 22.88 -19.57 10.26
CA LEU A 238 22.64 -19.11 8.89
C LEU A 238 22.09 -20.24 8.01
N GLN A 239 22.62 -21.46 8.12
CA GLN A 239 22.10 -22.63 7.39
C GLN A 239 20.66 -22.98 7.78
N ARG A 240 20.33 -22.91 9.08
CA ARG A 240 18.96 -23.13 9.56
C ARG A 240 18.00 -22.06 9.03
N LEU A 241 18.42 -20.79 9.04
CA LEU A 241 17.64 -19.68 8.50
C LEU A 241 17.43 -19.86 6.99
N GLU A 242 18.46 -20.22 6.24
CA GLU A 242 18.37 -20.47 4.79
C GLU A 242 17.40 -21.62 4.48
N SER A 243 17.49 -22.74 5.21
CA SER A 243 16.57 -23.88 5.05
C SER A 243 15.12 -23.49 5.36
N PHE A 244 14.89 -22.71 6.42
CA PHE A 244 13.57 -22.17 6.73
C PHE A 244 13.05 -21.26 5.59
N MET A 245 13.90 -20.35 5.09
CA MET A 245 13.51 -19.42 4.03
C MET A 245 13.18 -20.15 2.73
N GLN A 246 13.85 -21.25 2.41
CA GLN A 246 13.49 -22.09 1.26
C GLN A 246 12.05 -22.62 1.37
N GLY A 247 11.68 -23.24 2.50
CA GLY A 247 10.32 -23.75 2.71
C GLY A 247 9.27 -22.64 2.79
N PHE A 248 9.62 -21.51 3.41
CA PHE A 248 8.74 -20.34 3.48
C PHE A 248 8.45 -19.77 2.08
N ILE A 249 9.46 -19.65 1.21
CA ILE A 249 9.28 -19.11 -0.15
C ILE A 249 8.34 -20.01 -0.96
N GLU A 250 8.46 -21.33 -0.84
CA GLU A 250 7.53 -22.28 -1.48
C GLU A 250 6.09 -22.14 -0.97
N ALA A 251 5.91 -21.97 0.35
CA ALA A 251 4.60 -21.72 0.94
C ALA A 251 4.02 -20.36 0.52
N LEU A 252 4.86 -19.33 0.43
CA LEU A 252 4.47 -17.99 -0.02
C LEU A 252 4.02 -18.01 -1.48
N GLN A 253 4.73 -18.75 -2.33
CA GLN A 253 4.36 -18.94 -3.73
C GLN A 253 2.96 -19.56 -3.87
N ARG A 254 2.69 -20.65 -3.14
CA ARG A 254 1.35 -21.27 -3.09
C ARG A 254 0.27 -20.28 -2.62
N ARG A 255 0.59 -19.44 -1.63
CA ARG A 255 -0.36 -18.42 -1.14
C ARG A 255 -0.63 -17.34 -2.19
N VAL A 256 0.41 -16.85 -2.87
CA VAL A 256 0.27 -15.84 -3.93
C VAL A 256 -0.54 -16.36 -5.10
N GLU A 257 -0.34 -17.63 -5.49
CA GLU A 257 -1.16 -18.30 -6.50
C GLU A 257 -2.63 -18.36 -6.09
N TYR A 258 -2.91 -18.75 -4.83
CA TYR A 258 -4.27 -18.75 -4.29
C TYR A 258 -4.91 -17.36 -4.34
N ILE A 259 -4.21 -16.32 -3.84
CA ILE A 259 -4.71 -14.94 -3.83
C ILE A 259 -5.02 -14.49 -5.26
N ASN A 260 -4.12 -14.75 -6.21
CA ASN A 260 -4.31 -14.37 -7.60
C ASN A 260 -5.50 -15.07 -8.28
N ALA A 261 -5.76 -16.32 -7.92
CA ALA A 261 -6.89 -17.09 -8.45
C ALA A 261 -8.25 -16.66 -7.89
N HIS A 262 -8.28 -16.08 -6.68
CA HIS A 262 -9.53 -15.74 -5.98
C HIS A 262 -9.81 -14.24 -5.85
N LYS A 263 -8.92 -13.38 -6.39
CA LYS A 263 -9.10 -11.93 -6.31
C LYS A 263 -10.38 -11.48 -7.00
N ILE A 264 -11.10 -10.57 -6.34
CA ILE A 264 -12.23 -9.88 -6.94
C ILE A 264 -11.72 -8.98 -8.06
N THR A 265 -12.43 -8.98 -9.18
CA THR A 265 -12.18 -8.15 -10.36
C THR A 265 -13.11 -6.94 -10.41
N GLU A 266 -12.71 -5.91 -11.15
CA GLU A 266 -13.57 -4.75 -11.43
C GLU A 266 -14.89 -5.15 -12.12
N VAL A 267 -14.87 -6.18 -12.98
CA VAL A 267 -16.07 -6.71 -13.64
C VAL A 267 -17.06 -7.26 -12.61
N GLN A 268 -16.60 -8.04 -11.63
CA GLN A 268 -17.46 -8.54 -10.56
C GLN A 268 -18.05 -7.42 -9.68
N VAL A 269 -17.31 -6.31 -9.49
CA VAL A 269 -17.85 -5.13 -8.79
C VAL A 269 -18.95 -4.48 -9.63
N LEU A 270 -18.76 -4.32 -10.94
CA LEU A 270 -19.78 -3.78 -11.84
C LEU A 270 -21.02 -4.68 -11.92
N ASP A 271 -20.84 -6.00 -11.97
CA ASP A 271 -21.94 -6.96 -11.97
C ASP A 271 -22.77 -6.87 -10.69
N PHE A 272 -22.11 -6.78 -9.54
CA PHE A 272 -22.78 -6.53 -8.26
C PHE A 272 -23.60 -5.24 -8.28
N LEU A 273 -23.02 -4.13 -8.75
CA LEU A 273 -23.71 -2.84 -8.81
C LEU A 273 -24.89 -2.86 -9.78
N ARG A 274 -24.84 -3.67 -10.84
CA ARG A 274 -25.96 -3.85 -11.80
C ARG A 274 -27.16 -4.49 -11.13
N GLU A 275 -26.92 -5.47 -10.27
CA GLU A 275 -27.95 -6.20 -9.53
C GLU A 275 -28.48 -5.40 -8.33
N HIS A 276 -27.66 -4.52 -7.76
CA HIS A 276 -27.96 -3.72 -6.56
C HIS A 276 -28.09 -2.23 -6.90
N LYS A 277 -29.14 -1.87 -7.64
CA LYS A 277 -29.36 -0.51 -8.16
C LYS A 277 -29.40 0.59 -7.09
N ASP A 278 -29.85 0.28 -5.88
CA ASP A 278 -29.85 1.23 -4.76
C ASP A 278 -28.42 1.57 -4.30
N VAL A 279 -27.54 0.57 -4.23
CA VAL A 279 -26.11 0.76 -3.93
C VAL A 279 -25.42 1.53 -5.06
N ALA A 280 -25.72 1.21 -6.32
CA ALA A 280 -25.19 1.94 -7.47
C ALA A 280 -25.54 3.44 -7.41
N LYS A 281 -26.80 3.80 -7.12
CA LYS A 281 -27.22 5.20 -6.97
C LYS A 281 -26.49 5.94 -5.84
N LYS A 282 -26.25 5.27 -4.71
CA LYS A 282 -25.47 5.86 -3.61
C LYS A 282 -24.02 6.11 -4.03
N LEU A 283 -23.42 5.17 -4.76
CA LEU A 283 -22.07 5.32 -5.29
C LEU A 283 -22.01 6.47 -6.30
N GLU A 284 -22.96 6.55 -7.23
CA GLU A 284 -23.06 7.63 -8.22
C GLU A 284 -23.09 9.00 -7.53
N ALA A 285 -24.01 9.20 -6.58
CA ALA A 285 -24.10 10.46 -5.83
C ALA A 285 -22.81 10.82 -5.07
N LYS A 286 -22.12 9.81 -4.52
CA LYS A 286 -20.83 10.01 -3.85
C LYS A 286 -19.74 10.41 -4.83
N LEU A 287 -19.66 9.76 -6.00
CA LEU A 287 -18.65 10.04 -7.01
C LEU A 287 -18.90 11.38 -7.72
N ASP A 288 -20.15 11.77 -7.97
CA ASP A 288 -20.50 13.09 -8.50
C ASP A 288 -19.92 14.21 -7.64
N ARG A 289 -19.98 14.06 -6.31
CA ARG A 289 -19.34 14.97 -5.37
C ARG A 289 -17.82 14.85 -5.41
N GLU A 290 -17.29 13.65 -5.21
CA GLU A 290 -15.86 13.46 -4.95
C GLU A 290 -14.98 13.62 -6.19
N LEU A 291 -15.54 13.50 -7.39
CA LEU A 291 -14.83 13.70 -8.65
C LEU A 291 -15.03 15.11 -9.25
N ALA A 292 -15.85 15.97 -8.62
CA ALA A 292 -16.23 17.27 -9.18
C ALA A 292 -15.03 18.18 -9.53
N HIS A 293 -13.99 18.22 -8.70
CA HIS A 293 -12.81 19.05 -8.97
C HIS A 293 -11.94 18.48 -10.10
N ILE A 294 -11.71 17.16 -10.13
CA ILE A 294 -10.89 16.55 -11.19
C ILE A 294 -11.61 16.59 -12.54
N MET A 295 -12.91 16.38 -12.59
CA MET A 295 -13.67 16.48 -13.84
C MET A 295 -13.60 17.88 -14.48
N ARG A 296 -13.51 18.95 -13.66
CA ARG A 296 -13.37 20.33 -14.16
C ARG A 296 -11.96 20.67 -14.63
N SER A 297 -10.94 20.05 -14.04
CA SER A 297 -9.54 20.45 -14.23
C SER A 297 -8.72 19.48 -15.09
N ARG A 298 -9.08 18.18 -15.07
CA ARG A 298 -8.39 17.06 -15.73
C ARG A 298 -9.39 15.98 -16.16
N ALA A 299 -10.40 16.38 -16.93
CA ALA A 299 -11.38 15.47 -17.52
C ALA A 299 -10.72 14.35 -18.36
N ASP A 300 -9.56 14.63 -18.96
CA ASP A 300 -8.75 13.67 -19.70
C ASP A 300 -8.41 12.42 -18.88
N ILE A 301 -8.08 12.58 -17.60
CA ILE A 301 -7.80 11.45 -16.69
C ILE A 301 -9.08 10.63 -16.47
N VAL A 302 -10.17 11.31 -16.10
CA VAL A 302 -11.45 10.65 -15.78
C VAL A 302 -12.02 9.91 -16.99
N ASN A 303 -11.87 10.48 -18.18
CA ASN A 303 -12.28 9.84 -19.43
C ASN A 303 -11.47 8.57 -19.75
N GLY A 304 -10.24 8.48 -19.24
CA GLY A 304 -9.39 7.29 -19.35
C GLY A 304 -9.77 6.14 -18.40
N TRP A 305 -10.65 6.38 -17.43
CA TRP A 305 -11.09 5.36 -16.47
C TRP A 305 -12.16 4.44 -17.07
N GLY A 306 -11.71 3.36 -17.71
CA GLY A 306 -12.58 2.46 -18.47
C GLY A 306 -13.66 1.75 -17.64
N TYR A 307 -13.41 1.42 -16.37
CA TYR A 307 -14.44 0.80 -15.52
C TYR A 307 -15.41 1.83 -14.97
N TYR A 308 -14.94 3.05 -14.69
CA TYR A 308 -15.84 4.15 -14.36
C TYR A 308 -16.77 4.52 -15.53
N GLN A 309 -16.29 4.48 -16.79
CA GLN A 309 -17.18 4.70 -17.94
C GLN A 309 -18.29 3.65 -18.02
N GLN A 310 -17.97 2.37 -17.83
CA GLN A 310 -18.96 1.29 -17.78
C GLN A 310 -19.95 1.46 -16.62
N PHE A 311 -19.48 1.91 -15.46
CA PHE A 311 -20.35 2.22 -14.33
C PHE A 311 -21.34 3.35 -14.64
N LYS A 312 -20.90 4.42 -15.32
CA LYS A 312 -21.80 5.50 -15.74
C LYS A 312 -22.87 5.00 -16.72
N GLU A 313 -22.50 4.17 -17.69
CA GLU A 313 -23.46 3.55 -18.62
C GLU A 313 -24.51 2.72 -17.88
N LEU A 314 -24.09 1.98 -16.85
CA LEU A 314 -24.96 1.19 -15.99
C LEU A 314 -25.96 2.06 -15.21
N CYS A 315 -25.57 3.25 -14.76
CA CYS A 315 -26.48 4.16 -14.03
C CYS A 315 -27.56 4.79 -14.92
N LEU A 316 -27.40 4.72 -16.25
CA LEU A 316 -28.39 5.18 -17.23
C LEU A 316 -29.49 4.14 -17.52
N LEU A 317 -29.38 2.90 -16.98
CA LEU A 317 -30.27 1.75 -17.23
C LEU A 317 -31.26 1.47 -16.07
#